data_AF-A0A7H8R1N9-F1
#
_entry.id   AF-A0A7H8R1N9-F1
#
_cell.length_a   1.000
_cell.length_b   1.000
_cell.length_c   1.000
_cell.angle_alpha   90.00
_cell.angle_beta   90.00
_cell.angle_gamma   90.00
#
_symmetry.space_group_name_H-M   'P 1'
#
loop_
_entity.id
_entity.type
_entity.pdbx_description
1 polymer ?
#
loop_
_entity_poly.entity_id
_entity_poly.type
_entity_poly.pdbx_seq_one_letter_code
_entity_poly.pdbx_strand_id
1 'polypeptide(L)'
;MFSSRAVIRAAGLRASSNVQISRSATQGSLRTYAAAAAAPSAQNSRPPVALYGVDGTYANALYTASAKTSSLDQVSKALSTLGEVFKKDPKLTTVLNAPTLTVSDKRQIVQELQRVAGVDKGDILKNFLTTLAENNRLGLLAGVVEKFGTLISAHKGEIELNITSAQELDNKTIQRIEKAVAKSEFSQGKKLKIVTKVNPDVLGGLIVELGDRTIDLSVSSKINRLNKALTDAL
;
A
#
# COMPACT_ATOMS: atom_id res chain seq x y z
N MET A 1 -42.30 81.06 -68.90
CA MET A 1 -41.45 82.22 -68.57
C MET A 1 -40.71 81.91 -67.28
N PHE A 2 -39.38 81.93 -67.35
CA PHE A 2 -38.34 82.10 -66.33
C PHE A 2 -38.61 81.57 -64.90
N SER A 3 -37.94 80.49 -64.47
CA SER A 3 -36.55 80.42 -64.01
C SER A 3 -36.45 80.62 -62.48
N SER A 4 -35.97 79.60 -61.76
CA SER A 4 -34.79 79.79 -60.90
C SER A 4 -34.21 78.48 -60.37
N ARG A 5 -32.88 78.52 -60.33
CA ARG A 5 -31.86 77.53 -59.98
C ARG A 5 -32.05 76.95 -58.57
N ALA A 6 -31.59 75.71 -58.35
CA ALA A 6 -30.33 75.47 -57.62
C ALA A 6 -30.04 73.97 -57.38
N VAL A 7 -28.86 73.57 -57.89
CA VAL A 7 -27.78 72.84 -57.19
C VAL A 7 -28.02 71.40 -56.70
N ILE A 8 -27.54 70.48 -57.54
CA ILE A 8 -26.58 69.39 -57.26
C ILE A 8 -26.52 68.89 -55.80
N ARG A 9 -26.96 67.66 -55.57
CA ARG A 9 -26.43 66.83 -54.49
C ARG A 9 -26.14 65.41 -54.96
N ALA A 10 -24.95 64.99 -54.59
CA ALA A 10 -24.23 63.84 -55.08
C ALA A 10 -24.69 62.50 -54.49
N ALA A 11 -24.30 61.47 -55.22
CA ALA A 11 -23.78 60.19 -54.73
C ALA A 11 -24.75 59.19 -54.09
N GLY A 12 -24.94 58.08 -54.82
CA GLY A 12 -24.48 56.80 -54.31
C GLY A 12 -25.57 55.90 -53.74
N LEU A 13 -26.14 55.07 -54.61
CA LEU A 13 -26.73 53.79 -54.20
C LEU A 13 -25.66 52.96 -53.49
N ARG A 14 -26.00 52.45 -52.29
CA ARG A 14 -25.77 51.04 -51.91
C ARG A 14 -26.44 50.75 -50.56
N ALA A 15 -27.57 50.07 -50.66
CA ALA A 15 -28.15 49.32 -49.56
C ALA A 15 -27.24 48.12 -49.26
N SER A 16 -26.83 47.99 -48.00
CA SER A 16 -26.36 46.73 -47.42
C SER A 16 -26.69 46.77 -45.94
N SER A 17 -27.83 46.19 -45.63
CA SER A 17 -28.21 45.76 -44.29
C SER A 17 -27.13 44.84 -43.74
N ASN A 18 -26.50 45.21 -42.63
CA ASN A 18 -25.94 44.21 -41.74
C ASN A 18 -26.12 44.61 -40.28
N VAL A 19 -26.85 43.74 -39.60
CA VAL A 19 -27.30 43.85 -38.22
C VAL A 19 -26.09 43.85 -37.28
N GLN A 20 -25.98 44.87 -36.43
CA GLN A 20 -25.05 44.88 -35.32
C GLN A 20 -25.58 43.95 -34.23
N ILE A 21 -25.06 42.73 -34.16
CA ILE A 21 -25.29 41.83 -33.03
C ILE A 21 -24.23 42.14 -31.96
N SER A 22 -24.68 42.78 -30.90
CA SER A 22 -23.94 42.97 -29.66
C SER A 22 -23.48 41.61 -29.11
N ARG A 23 -22.20 41.28 -29.25
CA ARG A 23 -21.61 40.11 -28.59
C ARG A 23 -21.42 40.43 -27.10
N SER A 24 -22.36 40.01 -26.28
CA SER A 24 -22.16 39.91 -24.83
C SER A 24 -21.03 38.91 -24.58
N ALA A 25 -19.95 39.39 -23.94
CA ALA A 25 -18.84 38.58 -23.53
C ALA A 25 -19.28 37.65 -22.40
N THR A 26 -19.61 36.40 -22.71
CA THR A 26 -19.52 35.33 -21.72
C THR A 26 -18.04 35.07 -21.49
N GLN A 27 -17.47 35.65 -20.42
CA GLN A 27 -16.18 35.20 -19.90
C GLN A 27 -16.36 33.74 -19.44
N GLY A 28 -16.13 32.81 -20.36
CA GLY A 28 -15.93 31.41 -20.03
C GLY A 28 -14.71 31.34 -19.13
N SER A 29 -14.92 30.99 -17.88
CA SER A 29 -13.84 30.67 -16.95
C SER A 29 -13.06 29.50 -17.52
N LEU A 30 -11.97 29.78 -18.23
CA LEU A 30 -10.97 28.78 -18.58
C LEU A 30 -10.42 28.26 -17.26
N ARG A 31 -10.89 27.10 -16.83
CA ARG A 31 -10.28 26.34 -15.74
C ARG A 31 -8.91 25.88 -16.22
N THR A 32 -7.91 26.73 -16.04
CA THR A 32 -6.51 26.36 -16.17
C THR A 32 -6.20 25.29 -15.12
N TYR A 33 -5.90 24.08 -15.58
CA TYR A 33 -5.52 22.91 -14.78
C TYR A 33 -4.11 23.02 -14.15
N ALA A 34 -3.51 24.21 -14.15
CA ALA A 34 -2.12 24.42 -13.74
C ALA A 34 -1.93 24.94 -12.30
N ALA A 35 -3.01 25.10 -11.52
CA ALA A 35 -2.92 25.57 -10.14
C ALA A 35 -3.62 24.61 -9.17
N ALA A 36 -3.20 23.35 -9.16
CA ALA A 36 -3.31 22.52 -7.97
C ALA A 36 -2.24 22.97 -6.98
N ALA A 37 -2.43 24.15 -6.40
CA ALA A 37 -1.77 24.54 -5.17
C ALA A 37 -2.07 23.45 -4.13
N ALA A 38 -1.00 22.97 -3.51
CA ALA A 38 -1.01 21.96 -2.46
C ALA A 38 -2.12 22.24 -1.43
N ALA A 39 -3.16 21.41 -1.44
CA ALA A 39 -4.09 21.32 -0.33
C ALA A 39 -3.31 20.79 0.90
N PRO A 40 -3.28 21.52 2.03
CA PRO A 40 -2.44 21.19 3.18
C PRO A 40 -3.09 20.16 4.13
N SER A 41 -3.71 19.09 3.61
CA SER A 41 -4.34 18.05 4.45
C SER A 41 -4.23 16.60 3.95
N ALA A 42 -3.60 16.34 2.81
CA ALA A 42 -3.43 14.98 2.27
C ALA A 42 -2.05 14.34 2.54
N GLN A 43 -1.13 15.07 3.19
CA GLN A 43 0.27 14.63 3.35
C GLN A 43 0.43 13.44 4.31
N ASN A 44 -0.48 13.23 5.27
CA ASN A 44 -0.27 12.26 6.36
C ASN A 44 -0.95 10.89 6.17
N SER A 45 -1.36 10.55 4.94
CA SER A 45 -2.09 9.30 4.65
C SER A 45 -1.44 8.44 3.56
N ARG A 46 -0.24 8.82 3.11
CA ARG A 46 0.52 8.05 2.14
C ARG A 46 1.14 6.83 2.84
N PRO A 47 1.07 5.63 2.22
CA PRO A 47 1.74 4.46 2.76
C PRO A 47 3.27 4.68 2.82
N PRO A 48 3.94 4.21 3.89
CA PRO A 48 5.39 4.39 4.08
C PRO A 48 6.23 3.58 3.08
N VAL A 49 5.67 2.48 2.54
CA VAL A 49 6.32 1.62 1.54
C VAL A 49 5.38 1.45 0.36
N ALA A 50 5.89 1.61 -0.86
CA ALA A 50 5.12 1.38 -2.07
C ALA A 50 4.96 -0.14 -2.30
N LEU A 51 3.78 -0.67 -1.99
CA LEU A 51 3.43 -2.05 -2.32
C LEU A 51 2.80 -2.12 -3.71
N TYR A 52 3.23 -3.11 -4.49
CA TYR A 52 2.78 -3.35 -5.87
C TYR A 52 1.87 -4.58 -5.96
N GLY A 53 1.19 -4.71 -7.11
CA GLY A 53 0.23 -5.79 -7.36
C GLY A 53 -1.19 -5.46 -6.92
N VAL A 54 -2.14 -6.33 -7.27
CA VAL A 54 -3.56 -6.13 -6.94
C VAL A 54 -3.74 -6.06 -5.42
N ASP A 55 -3.16 -7.00 -4.69
CA ASP A 55 -3.22 -7.07 -3.22
C ASP A 55 -2.57 -5.83 -2.58
N GLY A 56 -1.45 -5.36 -3.15
CA GLY A 56 -0.74 -4.16 -2.70
C GLY A 56 -1.59 -2.90 -2.87
N THR A 57 -2.32 -2.76 -3.98
CA THR A 57 -3.22 -1.60 -4.18
C THR A 57 -4.36 -1.57 -3.17
N TYR A 58 -4.95 -2.71 -2.85
CA TYR A 58 -5.96 -2.82 -1.79
C TYR A 58 -5.38 -2.55 -0.39
N ALA A 59 -4.20 -3.09 -0.08
CA ALA A 59 -3.52 -2.84 1.19
C ALA A 59 -3.19 -1.35 1.38
N ASN A 60 -2.71 -0.68 0.32
CA ASN A 60 -2.45 0.76 0.33
C ASN A 60 -3.74 1.57 0.55
N ALA A 61 -4.83 1.21 -0.14
CA ALA A 61 -6.12 1.87 0.02
C ALA A 61 -6.68 1.72 1.44
N LEU A 62 -6.59 0.51 2.00
CA LEU A 62 -7.02 0.22 3.36
C LEU A 62 -6.19 0.99 4.39
N TYR A 63 -4.87 1.08 4.19
CA TYR A 63 -3.98 1.87 5.02
C TYR A 63 -4.35 3.36 4.99
N THR A 64 -4.53 3.95 3.81
CA THR A 64 -4.91 5.36 3.66
C THR A 64 -6.27 5.64 4.29
N ALA A 65 -7.24 4.72 4.19
CA ALA A 65 -8.54 4.86 4.86
C ALA A 65 -8.39 4.81 6.40
N SER A 66 -7.63 3.84 6.90
CA SER A 66 -7.41 3.64 8.35
C SER A 66 -6.60 4.77 8.98
N ALA A 67 -5.64 5.34 8.25
CA ALA A 67 -4.83 6.48 8.67
C ALA A 67 -5.67 7.77 8.79
N LYS A 68 -6.63 7.98 7.89
CA LYS A 68 -7.53 9.14 7.94
C LYS A 68 -8.48 9.11 9.15
N THR A 69 -8.91 7.92 9.56
CA THR A 69 -9.84 7.71 10.67
C THR A 69 -9.14 7.38 12.00
N SER A 70 -7.81 7.38 12.02
CA SER A 70 -7.00 7.05 13.20
C SER A 70 -7.35 5.69 13.83
N SER A 71 -7.76 4.72 13.01
CA SER A 71 -8.18 3.36 13.42
C SER A 71 -7.15 2.27 13.07
N LEU A 72 -5.92 2.68 12.76
CA LEU A 72 -4.86 1.82 12.23
C LEU A 72 -4.55 0.59 13.10
N ASP A 73 -4.44 0.76 14.42
CA ASP A 73 -4.14 -0.35 15.35
C ASP A 73 -5.32 -1.33 15.51
N GLN A 74 -6.56 -0.86 15.37
CA GLN A 74 -7.74 -1.73 15.45
C GLN A 74 -7.83 -2.61 14.20
N VAL A 75 -7.71 -1.98 13.02
CA VAL A 75 -7.72 -2.70 11.73
C VAL A 75 -6.55 -3.68 11.64
N SER A 76 -5.38 -3.31 12.17
CA SER A 76 -4.22 -4.22 12.23
C SER A 76 -4.49 -5.46 13.08
N LYS A 77 -5.14 -5.32 14.24
CA LYS A 77 -5.52 -6.46 15.09
C LYS A 77 -6.57 -7.33 14.40
N ALA A 78 -7.60 -6.70 13.83
CA ALA A 78 -8.67 -7.40 13.13
C ALA A 78 -8.11 -8.23 11.94
N LEU A 79 -7.22 -7.66 11.13
CA LEU A 79 -6.56 -8.39 10.05
C LEU A 79 -5.63 -9.50 10.54
N SER A 80 -4.95 -9.33 11.68
CA SER A 80 -4.14 -10.41 12.29
C SER A 80 -5.01 -11.60 12.68
N THR A 81 -6.17 -11.35 13.32
CA THR A 81 -7.10 -12.42 13.69
C THR A 81 -7.65 -13.15 12.46
N LEU A 82 -7.98 -12.41 11.39
CA LEU A 82 -8.37 -13.01 10.12
C LEU A 82 -7.25 -13.85 9.51
N GLY A 83 -6.02 -13.36 9.53
CA GLY A 83 -4.84 -14.11 9.07
C GLY A 83 -4.64 -15.43 9.81
N GLU A 84 -4.87 -15.46 11.12
CA GLU A 84 -4.81 -16.70 11.91
C GLU A 84 -5.90 -17.69 11.54
N VAL A 85 -7.12 -17.20 11.25
CA VAL A 85 -8.25 -18.04 10.83
C VAL A 85 -7.95 -18.67 9.46
N PHE A 86 -7.40 -17.90 8.52
CA PHE A 86 -6.99 -18.43 7.21
C PHE A 86 -5.89 -19.49 7.31
N LYS A 87 -4.99 -19.39 8.30
CA LYS A 87 -3.96 -20.39 8.56
C LYS A 87 -4.52 -21.68 9.18
N LYS A 88 -5.57 -21.58 10.00
CA LYS A 88 -6.21 -22.73 10.64
C LYS A 88 -7.07 -23.52 9.66
N ASP A 89 -7.80 -22.84 8.77
CA ASP A 89 -8.77 -23.46 7.86
C ASP A 89 -8.40 -23.28 6.37
N PRO A 90 -7.62 -24.21 5.78
CA PRO A 90 -7.28 -24.18 4.35
C PRO A 90 -8.48 -24.44 3.43
N LYS A 91 -9.58 -24.98 3.97
CA LYS A 91 -10.85 -25.12 3.25
C LYS A 91 -11.49 -23.75 2.98
N LEU A 92 -11.35 -22.81 3.92
CA LEU A 92 -11.92 -21.48 3.80
C LEU A 92 -11.25 -20.70 2.65
N THR A 93 -9.92 -20.78 2.51
CA THR A 93 -9.20 -20.13 1.40
C THR A 93 -9.61 -20.69 0.04
N THR A 94 -9.83 -22.01 -0.05
CA THR A 94 -10.31 -22.67 -1.27
C THR A 94 -11.71 -22.17 -1.66
N VAL A 95 -12.62 -22.05 -0.69
CA VAL A 95 -13.97 -21.52 -0.91
C VAL A 95 -13.92 -20.06 -1.36
N LEU A 96 -13.09 -19.23 -0.73
CA LEU A 96 -12.95 -17.80 -1.10
C LEU A 96 -12.34 -17.57 -2.49
N ASN A 97 -11.52 -18.52 -2.97
CA ASN A 97 -10.94 -18.49 -4.31
C ASN A 97 -11.92 -18.95 -5.40
N ALA A 98 -13.02 -19.62 -5.04
CA ALA A 98 -13.96 -20.15 -6.01
C ALA A 98 -14.80 -19.01 -6.63
N PRO A 99 -14.72 -18.78 -7.97
CA PRO A 99 -15.46 -17.70 -8.63
C PRO A 99 -16.97 -17.98 -8.70
N THR A 100 -17.39 -19.23 -8.54
CA THR A 100 -18.78 -19.71 -8.65
C THR A 100 -19.70 -19.26 -7.50
N LEU A 101 -19.14 -18.65 -6.45
CA LEU A 101 -19.93 -18.18 -5.31
C LEU A 101 -20.93 -17.08 -5.72
N THR A 102 -22.19 -17.24 -5.29
CA THR A 102 -23.22 -16.22 -5.56
C THR A 102 -22.96 -14.95 -4.76
N VAL A 103 -23.55 -13.83 -5.18
CA VAL A 103 -23.43 -12.55 -4.47
C VAL A 103 -24.02 -12.64 -3.06
N SER A 104 -25.04 -13.48 -2.86
CA SER A 104 -25.66 -13.73 -1.55
C SER A 104 -24.68 -14.45 -0.62
N ASP A 105 -24.05 -15.53 -1.10
CA ASP A 105 -23.10 -16.32 -0.30
C ASP A 105 -21.88 -15.47 0.08
N LYS A 106 -21.39 -14.64 -0.85
CA LYS A 106 -20.28 -13.70 -0.60
C LYS A 106 -20.61 -12.71 0.51
N ARG A 107 -21.84 -12.17 0.54
CA ARG A 107 -22.27 -11.25 1.61
C ARG A 107 -22.36 -11.94 2.96
N GLN A 108 -22.86 -13.18 3.02
CA GLN A 108 -22.90 -13.96 4.25
C GLN A 108 -21.49 -14.25 4.77
N ILE A 109 -20.58 -14.66 3.88
CA ILE A 109 -19.17 -14.86 4.21
C ILE A 109 -18.55 -13.58 4.79
N VAL A 110 -18.79 -12.42 4.18
CA VAL A 110 -18.30 -11.14 4.71
C VAL A 110 -18.85 -10.85 6.10
N GLN A 111 -20.13 -11.14 6.36
CA GLN A 111 -20.73 -10.97 7.70
C GLN A 111 -20.09 -11.89 8.74
N GLU A 112 -19.84 -13.16 8.40
CA GLU A 112 -19.16 -14.08 9.32
C GLU A 112 -17.70 -13.67 9.57
N LEU A 113 -16.97 -13.28 8.52
CA LEU A 113 -15.61 -12.75 8.66
C LEU A 113 -15.58 -11.49 9.54
N GLN A 114 -16.58 -10.61 9.43
CA GLN A 114 -16.71 -9.44 10.31
C GLN A 114 -16.92 -9.84 11.77
N ARG A 115 -17.78 -10.83 12.04
CA ARG A 115 -18.00 -11.31 13.42
C ARG A 115 -16.72 -11.85 14.04
N VAL A 116 -15.91 -12.56 13.25
CA VAL A 116 -14.65 -13.14 13.70
C VAL A 116 -13.57 -12.07 13.91
N ALA A 117 -13.51 -11.06 13.04
CA ALA A 117 -12.51 -9.99 13.11
C ALA A 117 -12.78 -8.95 14.21
N GLY A 118 -14.04 -8.84 14.66
CA GLY A 118 -14.48 -7.88 15.66
C GLY A 118 -14.98 -6.55 15.06
N VAL A 119 -15.39 -5.64 15.94
CA VAL A 119 -15.94 -4.33 15.54
C VAL A 119 -14.84 -3.27 15.51
N ASP A 120 -14.61 -2.69 14.34
CA ASP A 120 -13.71 -1.54 14.15
C ASP A 120 -14.42 -0.20 14.31
N LYS A 121 -13.67 0.86 14.63
CA LYS A 121 -14.19 2.22 14.53
C LYS A 121 -14.47 2.58 13.06
N GLY A 122 -15.74 2.83 12.74
CA GLY A 122 -16.17 3.41 11.47
C GLY A 122 -16.40 2.43 10.31
N ASP A 123 -16.65 1.15 10.60
CA ASP A 123 -17.01 0.13 9.59
C ASP A 123 -16.01 -0.03 8.42
N ILE A 124 -14.76 0.39 8.61
CA ILE A 124 -13.75 0.41 7.54
C ILE A 124 -13.47 -1.00 7.02
N LEU A 125 -13.29 -1.96 7.93
CA LEU A 125 -13.05 -3.35 7.55
C LEU A 125 -14.27 -3.97 6.86
N LYS A 126 -15.48 -3.68 7.33
CA LYS A 126 -16.73 -4.12 6.69
C LYS A 126 -16.83 -3.59 5.25
N ASN A 127 -16.60 -2.29 5.07
CA ASN A 127 -16.62 -1.66 3.75
C ASN A 127 -15.54 -2.26 2.85
N PHE A 128 -14.33 -2.49 3.38
CA PHE A 128 -13.24 -3.12 2.66
C PHE A 128 -13.58 -4.54 2.19
N LEU A 129 -14.09 -5.39 3.10
CA LEU A 129 -14.50 -6.75 2.77
C LEU A 129 -15.66 -6.77 1.76
N THR A 130 -16.59 -5.82 1.86
CA THR A 130 -17.68 -5.64 0.90
C THR A 130 -17.14 -5.27 -0.48
N THR A 131 -16.20 -4.32 -0.57
CA THR A 131 -15.55 -3.96 -1.83
C THR A 131 -14.77 -5.13 -2.43
N LEU A 132 -14.09 -5.95 -1.62
CA LEU A 132 -13.43 -7.16 -2.13
C LEU A 132 -14.43 -8.19 -2.66
N ALA A 133 -15.58 -8.36 -1.99
CA ALA A 133 -16.66 -9.25 -2.42
C ALA A 133 -17.27 -8.80 -3.75
N GLU A 134 -17.55 -7.51 -3.90
CA GLU A 134 -18.09 -6.92 -5.13
C GLU A 134 -17.14 -7.09 -6.32
N ASN A 135 -15.84 -6.98 -6.08
CA ASN A 135 -14.82 -7.14 -7.12
C ASN A 135 -14.44 -8.61 -7.39
N ASN A 136 -15.08 -9.59 -6.73
CA ASN A 136 -14.73 -11.01 -6.79
C ASN A 136 -13.27 -11.31 -6.39
N ARG A 137 -12.71 -10.53 -5.45
CA ARG A 137 -11.30 -10.59 -5.03
C ARG A 137 -11.11 -11.05 -3.58
N LEU A 138 -12.09 -11.75 -3.02
CA LEU A 138 -12.00 -12.28 -1.65
C LEU A 138 -10.84 -13.28 -1.46
N GLY A 139 -10.48 -14.03 -2.50
CA GLY A 139 -9.32 -14.91 -2.50
C GLY A 139 -7.99 -14.22 -2.24
N LEU A 140 -7.87 -12.94 -2.58
CA LEU A 140 -6.67 -12.13 -2.40
C LEU A 140 -6.52 -11.61 -0.95
N LEU A 141 -7.50 -11.84 -0.09
CA LEU A 141 -7.52 -11.30 1.27
C LEU A 141 -6.30 -11.77 2.09
N ALA A 142 -5.86 -13.03 1.91
CA ALA A 142 -4.66 -13.53 2.59
C ALA A 142 -3.41 -12.72 2.19
N GLY A 143 -3.23 -12.44 0.90
CA GLY A 143 -2.14 -11.61 0.40
C GLY A 143 -2.24 -10.16 0.90
N VAL A 144 -3.46 -9.59 0.94
CA VAL A 144 -3.68 -8.26 1.51
C VAL A 144 -3.28 -8.19 2.99
N VAL A 145 -3.64 -9.20 3.79
CA VAL A 145 -3.29 -9.25 5.23
C VAL A 145 -1.78 -9.21 5.43
N GLU A 146 -1.02 -9.99 4.67
CA GLU A 146 0.45 -10.01 4.74
C GLU A 146 1.05 -8.65 4.35
N LYS A 147 0.61 -8.10 3.21
CA LYS A 147 1.05 -6.79 2.70
C LYS A 147 0.71 -5.65 3.66
N PHE A 148 -0.47 -5.69 4.26
CA PHE A 148 -0.87 -4.71 5.28
C PHE A 148 0.01 -4.83 6.53
N GLY A 149 0.40 -6.04 6.94
CA GLY A 149 1.38 -6.25 8.00
C GLY A 149 2.71 -5.54 7.73
N THR A 150 3.23 -5.64 6.51
CA THR A 150 4.44 -4.93 6.09
C THR A 150 4.28 -3.40 6.19
N LEU A 151 3.12 -2.86 5.78
CA LEU A 151 2.84 -1.43 5.89
C LEU A 151 2.81 -0.94 7.34
N ILE A 152 2.21 -1.73 8.24
CA ILE A 152 2.16 -1.40 9.67
C ILE A 152 3.54 -1.44 10.32
N SER A 153 4.34 -2.46 10.03
CA SER A 153 5.72 -2.53 10.52
C SER A 153 6.55 -1.34 10.03
N ALA A 154 6.41 -0.98 8.75
CA ALA A 154 7.07 0.21 8.21
C ALA A 154 6.58 1.52 8.85
N HIS A 155 5.26 1.65 9.12
CA HIS A 155 4.70 2.83 9.79
C HIS A 155 5.18 2.97 11.24
N LYS A 156 5.32 1.85 11.96
CA LYS A 156 5.89 1.82 13.31
C LYS A 156 7.41 2.03 13.33
N GLY A 157 8.05 2.05 12.15
CA GLY A 157 9.50 2.08 12.03
C GLY A 157 10.15 0.83 12.59
N GLU A 158 9.48 -0.32 12.50
CA GLU A 158 10.03 -1.62 12.88
C GLU A 158 10.84 -2.20 11.71
N ILE A 159 12.04 -2.71 12.00
CA ILE A 159 12.84 -3.48 11.03
C ILE A 159 12.69 -4.96 11.35
N GLU A 160 12.40 -5.77 10.33
CA GLU A 160 12.37 -7.22 10.46
C GLU A 160 13.81 -7.78 10.55
N LEU A 161 14.06 -8.54 11.62
CA LEU A 161 15.32 -9.20 11.91
C LEU A 161 15.14 -10.71 11.71
N ASN A 162 15.63 -11.25 10.60
CA ASN A 162 15.64 -12.69 10.39
C ASN A 162 16.90 -13.28 11.00
N ILE A 163 16.74 -14.19 11.95
CA ILE A 163 17.86 -14.94 12.55
C ILE A 163 17.77 -16.37 12.05
N THR A 164 18.73 -16.79 11.24
CA THR A 164 18.87 -18.18 10.80
C THR A 164 19.94 -18.88 11.63
N SER A 165 19.57 -19.99 12.26
CA SER A 165 20.43 -20.76 13.18
C SER A 165 20.36 -22.25 12.88
N ALA A 166 21.43 -22.98 13.20
CA ALA A 166 21.48 -24.43 12.97
C ALA A 166 20.58 -25.23 13.92
N GLN A 167 20.33 -24.70 15.12
CA GLN A 167 19.52 -25.30 16.17
C GLN A 167 18.54 -24.24 16.70
N GLU A 168 17.41 -24.68 17.25
CA GLU A 168 16.48 -23.79 17.97
C GLU A 168 17.21 -22.95 19.03
N LEU A 169 16.95 -21.64 18.99
CA LEU A 169 17.57 -20.67 19.89
C LEU A 169 16.78 -20.56 21.19
N ASP A 170 17.49 -20.55 22.31
CA ASP A 170 16.89 -20.19 23.61
C ASP A 170 16.50 -18.70 23.64
N ASN A 171 15.42 -18.40 24.37
CA ASN A 171 14.90 -17.05 24.56
C ASN A 171 15.95 -16.09 25.13
N LYS A 172 16.86 -16.57 26.00
CA LYS A 172 17.98 -15.75 26.51
C LYS A 172 18.93 -15.32 25.40
N THR A 173 19.19 -16.22 24.46
CA THR A 173 20.06 -15.97 23.32
C THR A 173 19.42 -14.99 22.35
N ILE A 174 18.11 -15.13 22.10
CA ILE A 174 17.33 -14.20 21.26
C ILE A 174 17.42 -12.77 21.82
N GLN A 175 17.16 -12.59 23.12
CA GLN A 175 17.27 -11.27 23.76
C GLN A 175 18.69 -10.70 23.73
N ARG A 176 19.71 -11.57 23.81
CA ARG A 176 21.11 -11.12 23.70
C ARG A 176 21.41 -10.63 22.28
N ILE A 177 20.92 -11.33 21.27
CA ILE A 177 21.06 -10.95 19.86
C ILE A 177 20.32 -9.64 19.61
N GLU A 178 19.08 -9.51 20.09
CA GLU A 178 18.30 -8.27 19.99
C GLU A 178 19.06 -7.08 20.55
N LYS A 179 19.61 -7.20 21.77
CA LYS A 179 20.42 -6.13 22.39
C LYS A 179 21.69 -5.83 21.60
N ALA A 180 22.35 -6.85 21.04
CA ALA A 180 23.56 -6.66 20.25
C ALA A 180 23.26 -5.93 18.93
N VAL A 181 22.16 -6.30 18.26
CA VAL A 181 21.70 -5.67 17.02
C VAL A 181 21.19 -4.25 17.27
N ALA A 182 20.44 -4.03 18.35
CA ALA A 182 19.95 -2.72 18.75
C ALA A 182 21.09 -1.73 19.09
N LYS A 183 22.19 -2.23 19.65
CA LYS A 183 23.41 -1.43 19.89
C LYS A 183 24.23 -1.18 18.63
N SER A 184 24.02 -1.98 17.59
CA SER A 184 24.77 -1.83 16.36
C SER A 184 24.17 -0.71 15.51
N GLU A 185 25.05 0.03 14.82
CA GLU A 185 24.71 1.10 13.86
C GLU A 185 23.69 0.66 12.78
N PHE A 186 23.55 -0.65 12.57
CA PHE A 186 22.63 -1.27 11.64
C PHE A 186 21.15 -1.05 11.98
N SER A 187 20.80 -0.90 13.25
CA SER A 187 19.41 -0.73 13.67
C SER A 187 18.93 0.73 13.61
N GLN A 188 19.84 1.71 13.52
CA GLN A 188 19.51 3.15 13.53
C GLN A 188 18.52 3.56 14.64
N GLY A 189 18.52 2.87 15.79
CA GLY A 189 17.59 3.12 16.89
C GLY A 189 16.14 2.71 16.64
N LYS A 190 15.86 1.94 15.58
CA LYS A 190 14.53 1.44 15.23
C LYS A 190 14.18 0.18 16.02
N LYS A 191 12.87 -0.05 16.23
CA LYS A 191 12.37 -1.25 16.92
C LYS A 191 12.59 -2.49 16.05
N LEU A 192 12.93 -3.62 16.66
CA LEU A 192 13.23 -4.87 15.96
C LEU A 192 12.07 -5.84 16.09
N LYS A 193 11.64 -6.41 14.96
CA LYS A 193 10.69 -7.52 14.91
C LYS A 193 11.47 -8.79 14.56
N ILE A 194 11.63 -9.68 15.54
CA ILE A 194 12.49 -10.86 15.41
C ILE A 194 11.71 -12.01 14.78
N VAL A 195 12.26 -12.59 13.72
CA VAL A 195 11.77 -13.81 13.08
C VAL A 195 12.89 -14.84 13.12
N THR A 196 12.72 -15.90 13.90
CA THR A 196 13.71 -16.98 14.00
C THR A 196 13.41 -18.09 12.99
N LYS A 197 14.43 -18.50 12.24
CA LYS A 197 14.38 -19.64 11.32
C LYS A 197 15.46 -20.64 11.70
N VAL A 198 15.13 -21.93 11.64
CA VAL A 198 16.08 -23.01 11.87
C VAL A 198 16.45 -23.61 10.53
N ASN A 199 17.74 -23.60 10.20
CA ASN A 199 18.28 -24.26 9.01
C ASN A 199 19.51 -25.10 9.40
N PRO A 200 19.44 -26.43 9.37
CA PRO A 200 20.56 -27.31 9.72
C PRO A 200 21.76 -27.21 8.75
N ASP A 201 21.57 -26.71 7.52
CA ASP A 201 22.62 -26.58 6.50
C ASP A 201 23.74 -25.60 6.90
N VAL A 202 23.46 -24.74 7.88
CA VAL A 202 24.39 -23.73 8.38
C VAL A 202 25.52 -24.41 9.19
N LEU A 203 25.33 -25.67 9.64
CA LEU A 203 26.24 -26.52 10.42
C LEU A 203 26.70 -25.94 11.78
N GLY A 204 26.46 -24.66 12.02
CA GLY A 204 26.79 -23.93 13.23
C GLY A 204 26.90 -22.43 12.99
N GLY A 205 26.83 -21.65 14.06
CA GLY A 205 26.84 -20.19 13.98
C GLY A 205 25.47 -19.60 13.67
N LEU A 206 25.47 -18.35 13.20
CA LEU A 206 24.26 -17.55 13.00
C LEU A 206 24.36 -16.67 11.77
N ILE A 207 23.25 -16.56 11.05
CA ILE A 207 23.08 -15.61 9.95
C ILE A 207 21.99 -14.66 10.37
N VAL A 208 22.29 -13.37 10.38
CA VAL A 208 21.36 -12.32 10.80
C VAL A 208 21.11 -11.38 9.63
N GLU A 209 19.85 -11.30 9.20
CA GLU A 209 19.42 -10.43 8.10
C GLU A 209 18.56 -9.29 8.64
N LEU A 210 18.90 -8.06 8.27
CA LEU A 210 18.21 -6.81 8.60
C LEU A 210 17.85 -6.10 7.29
N GLY A 211 16.65 -6.35 6.77
CA GLY A 211 16.25 -5.83 5.48
C GLY A 211 17.27 -6.19 4.39
N ASP A 212 18.02 -5.19 3.91
CA ASP A 212 19.01 -5.34 2.84
C ASP A 212 20.43 -5.72 3.33
N ARG A 213 20.64 -5.82 4.65
CA ARG A 213 21.96 -6.11 5.23
C ARG A 213 22.00 -7.50 5.84
N THR A 214 23.00 -8.28 5.46
CA THR A 214 23.21 -9.63 6.00
C THR A 214 24.54 -9.72 6.73
N ILE A 215 24.49 -10.16 7.98
CA ILE A 215 25.65 -10.48 8.81
C ILE A 215 25.72 -12.01 8.88
N ASP A 216 26.66 -12.58 8.15
CA ASP A 216 26.88 -14.02 8.09
C ASP A 216 28.08 -14.43 8.96
N LEU A 217 27.79 -15.12 10.06
CA LEU A 217 28.74 -15.73 10.99
C LEU A 217 28.53 -17.25 11.05
N SER A 218 28.09 -17.85 9.94
CA SER A 218 27.93 -19.30 9.82
C SER A 218 29.26 -20.04 9.63
N VAL A 219 29.29 -21.27 10.15
CA VAL A 219 30.43 -22.18 9.98
C VAL A 219 30.51 -22.65 8.52
N SER A 220 29.38 -22.94 7.90
CA SER A 220 29.32 -23.34 6.48
C SER A 220 29.95 -22.30 5.56
N SER A 221 29.62 -21.02 5.72
CA SER A 221 30.24 -19.94 4.94
C SER A 221 31.72 -19.77 5.23
N LYS A 222 32.17 -20.00 6.48
CA LYS A 222 33.60 -19.94 6.80
C LYS A 222 34.38 -21.05 6.10
N ILE A 223 33.87 -22.28 6.10
CA ILE A 223 34.48 -23.40 5.38
C ILE A 223 34.50 -23.13 3.87
N ASN A 224 33.39 -22.62 3.31
CA ASN A 224 33.32 -22.27 1.90
C ASN A 224 34.33 -21.18 1.50
N ARG A 225 34.56 -20.18 2.36
CA ARG A 225 35.59 -19.16 2.13
C ARG A 225 37.00 -19.75 2.15
N LEU A 226 37.27 -20.70 3.05
CA LEU A 226 38.57 -21.38 3.13
C LEU A 226 38.81 -22.26 1.90
N ASN A 227 37.82 -23.08 1.51
CA ASN A 227 37.91 -23.91 0.31
C ASN A 227 38.14 -23.06 -0.94
N LYS A 228 37.40 -21.96 -1.10
CA LYS A 228 37.60 -21.01 -2.20
C LYS A 228 39.01 -20.44 -2.22
N ALA A 229 39.54 -20.01 -1.07
CA ALA A 229 40.90 -19.48 -0.98
C ALA A 229 41.97 -20.52 -1.35
N LEU A 230 41.73 -21.81 -1.04
CA LEU A 230 42.63 -22.90 -1.42
C LEU A 230 42.55 -23.23 -2.91
N THR A 231 41.36 -23.21 -3.52
CA THR A 231 41.18 -23.48 -4.95
C THR A 231 41.64 -22.33 -5.85
N ASP A 232 41.56 -21.09 -5.37
CA ASP A 232 41.97 -19.88 -6.12
C ASP A 232 43.50 -19.66 -6.07
N ALA A 233 44.18 -20.32 -5.10
CA ALA A 233 45.62 -20.29 -4.94
C ALA A 233 46.36 -21.42 -5.71
N LEU A 234 45.63 -22.28 -6.42
CA LEU A 234 46.10 -23.38 -7.27
C LEU A 234 45.90 -23.04 -8.75
#